data_AF-A0A8T5HSU8-F1
#
_entry.id   AF-A0A8T5HSU8-F1
#
_cell.length_a   1.000
_cell.length_b   1.000
_cell.length_c   1.000
_cell.angle_alpha   90.00
_cell.angle_beta   90.00
_cell.angle_gamma   90.00
#
_symmetry.space_group_name_H-M   'P 1'
#
loop_
_entity.id
_entity.type
_entity.pdbx_description
1 polymer ?
#
loop_
_entity_poly.entity_id
_entity_poly.type
_entity_poly.pdbx_seq_one_letter_code
_entity_poly.pdbx_strand_id
1 'polypeptide(L)'
;MIEDKVHDEINPFSIWTRAYEERFDIKNNFELKSFSNDQDIPRHIDVSNNGVINYGESSNKSNIEEILEKYRDSPGFSAMQLGDREELFEHVKIIYDLMYKHYILGKKNDSTFPSYECCPSAQNLMVAGLGMGYPNASVLDSDHDHCYTAFPFLLGEEKGFIVADPTSDQLWHGSVRPRNHIFVAKHGDWEYKTNWASGHDLYPDNYINLDSLKKNKNNWCSYNSDIDGFFDRVFENPVSVSINKS
;
A
#
# COMPACT_ATOMS: atom_id res chain seq x y z
N MET A 1 35.30 -5.44 -24.94
CA MET A 1 34.64 -4.33 -24.20
C MET A 1 33.55 -4.99 -23.39
N ILE A 2 33.76 -5.06 -22.08
CA ILE A 2 32.71 -5.47 -21.15
C ILE A 2 31.91 -4.18 -20.97
N GLU A 3 30.69 -4.15 -21.51
CA GLU A 3 29.75 -3.11 -21.14
C GLU A 3 29.50 -3.27 -19.65
N ASP A 4 30.00 -2.33 -18.85
CA ASP A 4 29.57 -2.17 -17.47
C ASP A 4 28.05 -1.96 -17.53
N LYS A 5 27.30 -3.04 -17.29
CA LYS A 5 25.90 -2.92 -16.90
C LYS A 5 25.94 -2.08 -15.63
N VAL A 6 25.52 -0.83 -15.74
CA VAL A 6 25.13 -0.04 -14.59
C VAL A 6 24.06 -0.89 -13.90
N HIS A 7 24.45 -1.56 -12.82
CA HIS A 7 23.50 -2.27 -12.00
C HIS A 7 22.58 -1.20 -11.44
N ASP A 8 21.30 -1.23 -11.84
CA ASP A 8 20.28 -0.35 -11.30
C ASP A 8 20.07 -0.71 -9.83
N GLU A 9 20.90 -0.12 -8.97
CA GLU A 9 20.83 -0.33 -7.53
C GLU A 9 19.57 0.32 -6.97
N ILE A 10 18.84 -0.40 -6.11
CA ILE A 10 17.75 0.20 -5.32
C ILE A 10 18.39 1.08 -4.26
N ASN A 11 18.16 2.38 -4.34
CA ASN A 11 18.47 3.31 -3.25
C ASN A 11 17.19 3.51 -2.44
N PRO A 12 17.11 3.05 -1.18
CA PRO A 12 15.94 3.29 -0.35
C PRO A 12 15.64 4.78 -0.26
N PHE A 13 14.36 5.13 -0.34
CA PHE A 13 13.91 6.51 -0.19
C PHE A 13 12.52 6.56 0.41
N SER A 14 12.23 7.65 1.11
CA SER A 14 10.90 7.92 1.66
C SER A 14 10.37 9.20 1.04
N ILE A 15 9.10 9.19 0.66
CA ILE A 15 8.40 10.37 0.20
C ILE A 15 7.49 10.83 1.33
N TRP A 16 7.75 12.04 1.81
CA TRP A 16 6.85 12.73 2.72
C TRP A 16 5.96 13.65 1.89
N THR A 17 4.68 13.35 1.92
CA THR A 17 3.82 13.65 0.78
C THR A 17 3.06 14.96 0.92
N ARG A 18 3.37 15.75 1.95
CA ARG A 18 2.77 17.06 2.21
C ARG A 18 2.67 17.96 0.96
N ALA A 19 3.71 18.00 0.13
CA ALA A 19 3.71 18.81 -1.09
C ALA A 19 2.79 18.24 -2.20
N TYR A 20 2.58 16.92 -2.24
CA TYR A 20 1.62 16.29 -3.15
C TYR A 20 0.18 16.49 -2.68
N GLU A 21 -0.06 16.37 -1.37
CA GLU A 21 -1.36 16.67 -0.77
C GLU A 21 -1.77 18.12 -1.05
N GLU A 22 -0.86 19.08 -0.84
CA GLU A 22 -1.12 20.51 -1.10
C GLU A 22 -1.49 20.77 -2.58
N ARG A 23 -0.90 20.03 -3.53
CA ARG A 23 -1.28 20.14 -4.95
C ARG A 23 -2.68 19.60 -5.23
N PHE A 24 -3.07 18.51 -4.58
CA PHE A 24 -4.42 17.95 -4.73
C PHE A 24 -5.47 18.85 -4.09
N ASP A 25 -5.18 19.34 -2.89
CA ASP A 25 -5.98 20.32 -2.14
C ASP A 25 -6.27 21.55 -3.02
N ILE A 26 -5.22 22.12 -3.66
CA ILE A 26 -5.36 23.21 -4.63
C ILE A 26 -6.23 22.80 -5.83
N LYS A 27 -5.94 21.66 -6.47
CA LYS A 27 -6.65 21.20 -7.67
C LYS A 27 -8.16 21.08 -7.45
N ASN A 28 -8.56 20.66 -6.26
CA ASN A 28 -9.94 20.37 -5.91
C ASN A 28 -10.56 21.45 -5.00
N ASN A 29 -9.83 22.55 -4.75
CA ASN A 29 -10.25 23.68 -3.94
C ASN A 29 -10.76 23.28 -2.53
N PHE A 30 -9.99 22.47 -1.82
CA PHE A 30 -10.25 22.08 -0.42
C PHE A 30 -8.94 21.90 0.37
N GLU A 31 -8.99 21.88 1.70
CA GLU A 31 -7.81 21.62 2.55
C GLU A 31 -8.02 20.39 3.45
N LEU A 32 -7.30 19.29 3.21
CA LEU A 32 -7.50 18.05 3.99
C LEU A 32 -7.05 18.17 5.46
N LYS A 33 -6.22 19.17 5.78
CA LYS A 33 -5.63 19.37 7.11
C LYS A 33 -6.55 20.09 8.09
N SER A 34 -7.56 20.80 7.62
CA SER A 34 -8.49 21.56 8.47
C SER A 34 -9.61 20.69 9.07
N PHE A 35 -9.74 19.44 8.63
CA PHE A 35 -10.93 18.65 8.88
C PHE A 35 -10.79 17.71 10.07
N SER A 36 -11.64 17.93 11.07
CA SER A 36 -11.73 17.07 12.26
C SER A 36 -12.62 15.84 12.04
N ASN A 37 -13.44 15.83 11.00
CA ASN A 37 -14.55 14.88 10.79
C ASN A 37 -15.11 14.95 9.35
N ASP A 38 -16.02 14.04 9.01
CA ASP A 38 -16.48 13.76 7.64
C ASP A 38 -17.33 14.88 7.02
N GLN A 39 -17.99 15.71 7.83
CA GLN A 39 -18.89 16.80 7.36
C GLN A 39 -18.17 17.93 6.62
N ASP A 40 -16.86 17.94 6.81
CA ASP A 40 -15.92 18.98 6.47
C ASP A 40 -15.35 18.70 5.05
N ILE A 41 -15.38 17.44 4.60
CA ILE A 41 -14.96 17.06 3.25
C ILE A 41 -16.10 17.30 2.25
N PRO A 42 -15.89 18.04 1.15
CA PRO A 42 -16.93 18.30 0.17
C PRO A 42 -17.53 17.01 -0.43
N ARG A 43 -18.87 16.90 -0.38
CA ARG A 43 -19.63 15.73 -0.86
C ARG A 43 -19.50 15.47 -2.36
N HIS A 44 -19.11 16.47 -3.15
CA HIS A 44 -19.01 16.36 -4.61
C HIS A 44 -17.71 15.70 -5.10
N ILE A 45 -16.73 15.47 -4.22
CA ILE A 45 -15.47 14.82 -4.61
C ILE A 45 -15.69 13.30 -4.65
N ASP A 46 -15.80 12.74 -5.85
CA ASP A 46 -15.77 11.30 -6.07
C ASP A 46 -14.31 10.82 -6.18
N VAL A 47 -13.88 10.08 -5.16
CA VAL A 47 -12.53 9.50 -5.09
C VAL A 47 -12.54 7.99 -5.29
N SER A 48 -13.69 7.38 -5.61
CA SER A 48 -13.88 5.93 -5.64
C SER A 48 -13.11 5.20 -6.75
N ASN A 49 -12.43 5.93 -7.64
CA ASN A 49 -11.69 5.40 -8.78
C ASN A 49 -12.50 4.37 -9.57
N ASN A 50 -13.65 4.77 -10.13
CA ASN A 50 -14.59 3.87 -10.82
C ASN A 50 -15.08 2.70 -9.96
N GLY A 51 -15.24 2.90 -8.65
CA GLY A 51 -15.68 1.85 -7.71
C GLY A 51 -14.59 0.87 -7.29
N VAL A 52 -13.34 1.05 -7.72
CA VAL A 52 -12.21 0.19 -7.33
C VAL A 52 -11.84 0.40 -5.85
N ILE A 53 -11.97 1.62 -5.34
CA ILE A 53 -11.69 1.95 -3.94
C ILE A 53 -13.00 1.91 -3.16
N ASN A 54 -13.07 0.99 -2.20
CA ASN A 54 -14.16 0.90 -1.25
C ASN A 54 -13.61 0.97 0.18
N TYR A 55 -14.43 1.43 1.11
CA TYR A 55 -14.10 1.44 2.54
C TYR A 55 -15.07 0.51 3.27
N GLY A 56 -14.52 -0.42 4.04
CA GLY A 56 -15.28 -1.31 4.92
C GLY A 56 -15.35 -2.77 4.44
N GLU A 57 -15.52 -3.66 5.40
CA GLU A 57 -15.40 -5.11 5.23
C GLU A 57 -16.42 -5.71 4.26
N SER A 58 -17.68 -5.27 4.33
CA SER A 58 -18.78 -5.78 3.50
C SER A 58 -18.57 -5.49 2.02
N SER A 59 -18.09 -4.29 1.70
CA SER A 59 -17.76 -3.88 0.33
C SER A 59 -16.59 -4.67 -0.25
N ASN A 60 -15.59 -4.99 0.58
CA ASN A 60 -14.43 -5.76 0.14
C ASN A 60 -14.80 -7.20 -0.22
N LYS A 61 -15.73 -7.84 0.50
CA LYS A 61 -16.08 -9.23 0.24
C LYS A 61 -16.56 -9.46 -1.21
N SER A 62 -17.36 -8.55 -1.77
CA SER A 62 -17.80 -8.62 -3.17
C SER A 62 -16.61 -8.49 -4.13
N ASN A 63 -15.70 -7.55 -3.85
CA ASN A 63 -14.51 -7.32 -4.69
C ASN A 63 -13.54 -8.51 -4.64
N ILE A 64 -13.43 -9.20 -3.50
CA ILE A 64 -12.55 -10.37 -3.35
C ILE A 64 -12.97 -11.49 -4.31
N GLU A 65 -14.27 -11.75 -4.51
CA GLU A 65 -14.72 -12.80 -5.43
C GLU A 65 -14.31 -12.47 -6.88
N GLU A 66 -14.49 -11.23 -7.32
CA GLU A 66 -14.06 -10.75 -8.64
C GLU A 66 -12.54 -10.79 -8.80
N ILE A 67 -11.80 -10.41 -7.76
CA ILE A 67 -10.33 -10.46 -7.72
C ILE A 67 -9.83 -11.90 -7.86
N LEU A 68 -10.42 -12.84 -7.11
CA LEU A 68 -10.03 -14.25 -7.16
C LEU A 68 -10.34 -14.89 -8.51
N GLU A 69 -11.41 -14.45 -9.18
CA GLU A 69 -11.69 -14.84 -10.56
C GLU A 69 -10.66 -14.25 -11.53
N LYS A 70 -10.39 -12.94 -11.43
CA LYS A 70 -9.40 -12.22 -12.27
C LYS A 70 -8.01 -12.85 -12.19
N TYR A 71 -7.59 -13.29 -11.00
CA TYR A 71 -6.27 -13.86 -10.75
C TYR A 71 -6.27 -15.37 -10.52
N ARG A 72 -7.30 -16.09 -11.00
CA ARG A 72 -7.43 -17.54 -10.78
C ARG A 72 -6.13 -18.29 -11.08
N ASP A 73 -5.51 -17.98 -12.21
CA ASP A 73 -4.32 -18.65 -12.73
C ASP A 73 -3.00 -17.95 -12.37
N SER A 74 -3.05 -16.80 -11.68
CA SER A 74 -1.83 -16.07 -11.26
C SER A 74 -1.16 -16.74 -10.05
N PRO A 75 0.18 -16.66 -9.93
CA PRO A 75 0.87 -17.06 -8.70
C PRO A 75 0.36 -16.26 -7.49
N GLY A 76 0.14 -16.93 -6.36
CA GLY A 76 -0.30 -16.26 -5.12
C GLY A 76 0.83 -15.49 -4.41
N PHE A 77 2.07 -15.94 -4.61
CA PHE A 77 3.29 -15.22 -4.24
C PHE A 77 3.91 -14.64 -5.51
N SER A 78 3.92 -13.32 -5.63
CA SER A 78 4.46 -12.65 -6.81
C SER A 78 5.04 -11.29 -6.46
N ALA A 79 6.02 -10.88 -7.27
CA ALA A 79 6.61 -9.56 -7.24
C ALA A 79 6.38 -8.89 -8.59
N MET A 80 6.24 -7.58 -8.60
CA MET A 80 6.15 -6.82 -9.84
C MET A 80 7.52 -6.76 -10.51
N GLN A 81 7.63 -7.22 -11.75
CA GLN A 81 8.84 -7.05 -12.54
C GLN A 81 8.89 -5.64 -13.12
N LEU A 82 9.95 -4.91 -12.80
CA LEU A 82 10.23 -3.59 -13.33
C LEU A 82 11.35 -3.66 -14.37
N GLY A 83 11.25 -2.83 -15.40
CA GLY A 83 12.24 -2.61 -16.43
C GLY A 83 13.31 -1.59 -16.01
N ASP A 84 12.92 -0.53 -15.31
CA ASP A 84 13.84 0.52 -14.86
C ASP A 84 13.33 1.30 -13.63
N ARG A 85 14.15 2.26 -13.17
CA ARG A 85 13.83 3.13 -12.04
C ARG A 85 12.71 4.13 -12.34
N GLU A 86 12.54 4.56 -13.60
CA GLU A 86 11.45 5.48 -13.96
C GLU A 86 10.10 4.77 -13.80
N GLU A 87 10.01 3.51 -14.20
CA GLU A 87 8.84 2.65 -13.98
C GLU A 87 8.54 2.48 -12.49
N LEU A 88 9.57 2.24 -11.65
CA LEU A 88 9.41 2.22 -10.19
C LEU A 88 8.74 3.50 -9.67
N PHE A 89 9.24 4.67 -10.09
CA PHE A 89 8.69 5.95 -9.68
C PHE A 89 7.25 6.16 -10.15
N GLU A 90 6.88 5.69 -11.35
CA GLU A 90 5.49 5.76 -11.82
C GLU A 90 4.56 4.89 -10.97
N HIS A 91 4.96 3.67 -10.61
CA HIS A 91 4.18 2.83 -9.69
C HIS A 91 4.04 3.47 -8.30
N VAL A 92 5.10 4.06 -7.76
CA VAL A 92 5.05 4.81 -6.49
C VAL A 92 4.03 5.94 -6.57
N LYS A 93 3.95 6.70 -7.68
CA LYS A 93 2.94 7.76 -7.86
C LYS A 93 1.52 7.21 -7.90
N ILE A 94 1.29 6.09 -8.60
CA ILE A 94 -0.03 5.46 -8.71
C ILE A 94 -0.48 4.93 -7.34
N ILE A 95 0.39 4.23 -6.63
CA ILE A 95 0.12 3.70 -5.29
C ILE A 95 -0.14 4.84 -4.32
N TYR A 96 0.63 5.92 -4.41
CA TYR A 96 0.39 7.11 -3.60
C TYR A 96 -0.98 7.76 -3.87
N ASP A 97 -1.36 7.95 -5.13
CA ASP A 97 -2.69 8.47 -5.50
C ASP A 97 -3.82 7.57 -4.96
N LEU A 98 -3.60 6.24 -5.02
CA LEU A 98 -4.51 5.26 -4.45
C LEU A 98 -4.63 5.39 -2.93
N MET A 99 -3.52 5.49 -2.19
CA MET A 99 -3.51 5.72 -0.75
C MET A 99 -4.24 7.00 -0.37
N TYR A 100 -3.95 8.09 -1.08
CA TYR A 100 -4.51 9.40 -0.81
C TYR A 100 -6.04 9.41 -1.01
N LYS A 101 -6.53 8.83 -2.11
CA LYS A 101 -7.97 8.64 -2.35
C LYS A 101 -8.62 7.78 -1.27
N HIS A 102 -7.93 6.72 -0.83
CA HIS A 102 -8.38 5.87 0.25
C HIS A 102 -8.49 6.62 1.58
N TYR A 103 -7.51 7.45 1.92
CA TYR A 103 -7.53 8.29 3.12
C TYR A 103 -8.75 9.23 3.14
N ILE A 104 -9.04 9.89 2.01
CA ILE A 104 -10.24 10.74 1.87
C ILE A 104 -11.52 9.92 2.06
N LEU A 105 -11.58 8.72 1.47
CA LEU A 105 -12.75 7.86 1.59
C LEU A 105 -12.96 7.36 3.02
N GLY A 106 -11.89 6.97 3.73
CA GLY A 106 -11.95 6.58 5.13
C GLY A 106 -12.48 7.71 6.01
N LYS A 107 -11.93 8.92 5.84
CA LYS A 107 -12.42 10.15 6.49
C LYS A 107 -13.85 10.57 6.11
N LYS A 108 -14.49 9.97 5.09
CA LYS A 108 -15.88 10.26 4.72
C LYS A 108 -16.88 9.24 5.29
N ASN A 109 -16.39 8.07 5.69
CA ASN A 109 -17.23 6.95 6.11
C ASN A 109 -17.07 6.62 7.60
N ASP A 110 -15.95 6.98 8.21
CA ASP A 110 -15.68 6.71 9.62
C ASP A 110 -15.00 7.88 10.33
N SER A 111 -15.71 8.44 11.32
CA SER A 111 -15.22 9.54 12.16
C SER A 111 -14.00 9.20 13.02
N THR A 112 -13.73 7.91 13.24
CA THR A 112 -12.58 7.43 14.03
C THR A 112 -11.32 7.26 13.20
N PHE A 113 -11.45 7.20 11.86
CA PHE A 113 -10.33 7.16 10.94
C PHE A 113 -9.47 8.44 11.08
N PRO A 114 -8.13 8.35 11.06
CA PRO A 114 -7.35 7.13 10.92
C PRO A 114 -7.20 6.38 12.24
N SER A 115 -7.38 6.98 13.42
CA SER A 115 -6.91 6.52 14.75
C SER A 115 -7.03 5.03 15.13
N TYR A 116 -7.99 4.28 14.60
CA TYR A 116 -8.19 2.84 14.93
C TYR A 116 -8.31 1.95 13.69
N GLU A 117 -7.84 2.42 12.54
CA GLU A 117 -8.22 1.86 11.24
C GLU A 117 -7.00 1.44 10.39
N CYS A 118 -5.83 1.18 10.99
CA CYS A 118 -4.63 0.79 10.23
C CYS A 118 -4.85 -0.50 9.41
N CYS A 119 -5.38 -1.55 10.03
CA CYS A 119 -5.61 -2.83 9.36
C CYS A 119 -6.73 -2.78 8.33
N PRO A 120 -7.93 -2.25 8.62
CA PRO A 120 -8.94 -1.99 7.59
C PRO A 120 -8.40 -1.15 6.44
N SER A 121 -7.59 -0.12 6.73
CA SER A 121 -7.03 0.76 5.70
C SER A 121 -6.02 0.05 4.79
N ALA A 122 -5.08 -0.70 5.38
CA ALA A 122 -4.12 -1.51 4.63
C ALA A 122 -4.82 -2.60 3.80
N GLN A 123 -5.88 -3.22 4.34
CA GLN A 123 -6.69 -4.21 3.63
C GLN A 123 -7.45 -3.60 2.45
N ASN A 124 -8.11 -2.46 2.64
CA ASN A 124 -8.77 -1.74 1.56
C ASN A 124 -7.79 -1.34 0.45
N LEU A 125 -6.57 -0.90 0.83
CA LEU A 125 -5.52 -0.55 -0.11
C LEU A 125 -4.99 -1.78 -0.88
N MET A 126 -4.83 -2.93 -0.22
CA MET A 126 -4.51 -4.20 -0.87
C MET A 126 -5.60 -4.60 -1.88
N VAL A 127 -6.87 -4.58 -1.47
CA VAL A 127 -8.02 -4.92 -2.34
C VAL A 127 -8.09 -3.99 -3.55
N ALA A 128 -7.92 -2.69 -3.35
CA ALA A 128 -7.91 -1.73 -4.45
C ALA A 128 -6.70 -1.95 -5.38
N GLY A 129 -5.51 -2.22 -4.84
CA GLY A 129 -4.32 -2.57 -5.62
C GLY A 129 -4.54 -3.82 -6.49
N LEU A 130 -5.09 -4.88 -5.90
CA LEU A 130 -5.49 -6.10 -6.62
C LEU A 130 -6.50 -5.77 -7.74
N GLY A 131 -7.53 -4.96 -7.43
CA GLY A 131 -8.49 -4.47 -8.42
C GLY A 131 -7.82 -3.73 -9.59
N MET A 132 -6.80 -2.91 -9.31
CA MET A 132 -6.06 -2.13 -10.30
C MET A 132 -5.06 -2.91 -11.14
N GLY A 133 -4.74 -4.17 -10.79
CA GLY A 133 -3.76 -4.95 -11.56
C GLY A 133 -2.49 -5.33 -10.80
N TYR A 134 -2.42 -5.12 -9.49
CA TYR A 134 -1.26 -5.44 -8.66
C TYR A 134 -1.47 -6.77 -7.91
N PRO A 135 -1.23 -7.95 -8.53
CA PRO A 135 -1.35 -9.25 -7.87
C PRO A 135 -0.34 -9.45 -6.72
N ASN A 136 0.69 -8.59 -6.66
CA ASN A 136 1.72 -8.57 -5.63
C ASN A 136 1.31 -7.76 -4.38
N ALA A 137 0.18 -7.03 -4.41
CA ALA A 137 -0.27 -6.26 -3.25
C ALA A 137 -0.51 -7.17 -2.04
N SER A 138 0.12 -6.84 -0.92
CA SER A 138 0.06 -7.61 0.32
C SER A 138 -0.15 -6.69 1.52
N VAL A 139 -0.99 -7.08 2.48
CA VAL A 139 -1.01 -6.47 3.81
C VAL A 139 0.11 -7.06 4.63
N LEU A 140 0.80 -6.21 5.36
CA LEU A 140 1.79 -6.58 6.36
C LEU A 140 1.36 -5.99 7.69
N ASP A 141 1.53 -6.79 8.73
CA ASP A 141 1.13 -6.46 10.10
C ASP A 141 2.26 -6.80 11.05
N SER A 142 2.43 -5.96 12.08
CA SER A 142 3.46 -6.10 13.10
C SER A 142 2.83 -6.44 14.45
N ASP A 143 3.54 -7.15 15.31
CA ASP A 143 3.10 -7.48 16.68
C ASP A 143 2.85 -6.22 17.55
N HIS A 144 3.26 -5.06 17.05
CA HIS A 144 2.91 -3.75 17.60
C HIS A 144 1.56 -3.22 17.10
N ASP A 145 0.71 -4.04 16.47
CA ASP A 145 -0.67 -3.72 16.05
C ASP A 145 -0.74 -2.56 15.06
N HIS A 146 0.18 -2.55 14.10
CA HIS A 146 0.15 -1.62 12.97
C HIS A 146 0.26 -2.35 11.64
N CYS A 147 -0.70 -2.04 10.77
CA CYS A 147 -0.83 -2.63 9.45
C CYS A 147 -0.54 -1.62 8.34
N TYR A 148 0.13 -2.07 7.29
CA TYR A 148 0.37 -1.30 6.07
C TYR A 148 0.38 -2.21 4.84
N THR A 149 0.35 -1.65 3.64
CA THR A 149 0.38 -2.43 2.40
C THR A 149 1.78 -2.38 1.81
N ALA A 150 2.26 -3.51 1.27
CA ALA A 150 3.49 -3.56 0.50
C ALA A 150 3.25 -4.13 -0.90
N PHE A 151 4.07 -3.64 -1.82
CA PHE A 151 4.13 -4.09 -3.21
C PHE A 151 5.57 -4.56 -3.50
N PRO A 152 5.85 -5.85 -3.33
CA PRO A 152 7.13 -6.47 -3.65
C PRO A 152 7.47 -6.28 -5.13
N PHE A 153 8.71 -5.97 -5.47
CA PHE A 153 9.15 -5.78 -6.84
C PHE A 153 10.57 -6.33 -7.09
N LEU A 154 10.86 -6.58 -8.37
CA LEU A 154 12.20 -6.86 -8.89
C LEU A 154 12.62 -5.76 -9.85
N LEU A 155 13.80 -5.18 -9.64
CA LEU A 155 14.46 -4.26 -10.57
C LEU A 155 15.77 -4.92 -11.02
N GLY A 156 15.75 -5.55 -12.20
CA GLY A 156 16.81 -6.50 -12.57
C GLY A 156 16.86 -7.68 -11.59
N GLU A 157 17.99 -7.86 -10.90
CA GLU A 157 18.18 -8.88 -9.86
C GLU A 157 17.89 -8.35 -8.44
N GLU A 158 17.68 -7.03 -8.29
CA GLU A 158 17.46 -6.41 -6.99
C GLU A 158 16.01 -6.60 -6.53
N LYS A 159 15.87 -7.05 -5.27
CA LYS A 159 14.58 -7.26 -4.60
C LYS A 159 14.24 -6.07 -3.72
N GLY A 160 13.01 -5.60 -3.80
CA GLY A 160 12.55 -4.50 -2.95
C GLY A 160 11.06 -4.51 -2.71
N PHE A 161 10.62 -3.54 -1.90
CA PHE A 161 9.23 -3.31 -1.55
C PHE A 161 8.90 -1.83 -1.70
N ILE A 162 7.78 -1.53 -2.33
CA ILE A 162 7.11 -0.24 -2.12
C ILE A 162 6.20 -0.43 -0.91
N VAL A 163 6.49 0.24 0.19
CA VAL A 163 5.70 0.20 1.42
C VAL A 163 4.81 1.43 1.47
N ALA A 164 3.52 1.20 1.67
CA ALA A 164 2.44 2.15 1.56
C ALA A 164 1.60 2.15 2.83
N ASP A 165 1.75 3.19 3.64
CA ASP A 165 1.08 3.33 4.93
C ASP A 165 0.09 4.52 4.95
N PRO A 166 -1.19 4.25 4.68
CA PRO A 166 -2.22 5.29 4.60
C PRO A 166 -2.47 5.97 5.96
N THR A 167 -2.25 5.25 7.06
CA THR A 167 -2.54 5.67 8.45
C THR A 167 -1.29 6.01 9.25
N SER A 168 -0.17 6.24 8.56
CA SER A 168 1.13 6.54 9.15
C SER A 168 1.12 7.69 10.15
N ASP A 169 0.13 8.59 10.12
CA ASP A 169 0.03 9.68 11.08
C ASP A 169 -0.14 9.14 12.50
N GLN A 170 -0.80 8.00 12.68
CA GLN A 170 -0.91 7.28 13.95
C GLN A 170 0.44 7.08 14.65
N LEU A 171 1.49 6.86 13.87
CA LEU A 171 2.81 6.43 14.32
C LEU A 171 3.74 7.58 14.74
N TRP A 172 3.24 8.82 14.72
CA TRP A 172 4.04 9.98 15.06
C TRP A 172 3.48 10.76 16.24
N HIS A 173 4.34 11.03 17.23
CA HIS A 173 4.10 12.01 18.27
C HIS A 173 4.58 13.40 17.81
N GLY A 174 3.81 14.43 18.15
CA GLY A 174 4.14 15.83 17.85
C GLY A 174 3.10 16.52 16.96
N SER A 175 3.36 17.78 16.61
CA SER A 175 2.46 18.62 15.82
C SER A 175 2.48 18.31 14.32
N VAL A 176 3.49 17.57 13.84
CA VAL A 176 3.63 17.18 12.43
C VAL A 176 3.64 15.66 12.36
N ARG A 177 2.53 15.10 11.88
CA ARG A 177 2.33 13.66 11.71
C ARG A 177 2.17 13.38 10.21
N PRO A 178 3.11 12.71 9.54
CA PRO A 178 2.99 12.39 8.11
C PRO A 178 1.82 11.43 7.90
N ARG A 179 0.95 11.76 6.96
CA ARG A 179 -0.09 10.86 6.44
C ARG A 179 0.40 10.25 5.15
N ASN A 180 -0.19 9.12 4.75
CA ASN A 180 0.10 8.48 3.46
C ASN A 180 1.62 8.32 3.20
N HIS A 181 2.36 7.88 4.20
CA HIS A 181 3.80 7.65 4.08
C HIS A 181 4.05 6.51 3.10
N ILE A 182 4.87 6.78 2.09
CA ILE A 182 5.31 5.79 1.11
C ILE A 182 6.83 5.78 1.07
N PHE A 183 7.42 4.59 1.12
CA PHE A 183 8.87 4.44 1.02
C PHE A 183 9.23 3.17 0.25
N VAL A 184 10.42 3.19 -0.35
CA VAL A 184 11.00 2.05 -1.02
C VAL A 184 12.05 1.44 -0.10
N ALA A 185 11.87 0.17 0.23
CA ALA A 185 12.79 -0.62 1.03
C ALA A 185 13.49 -1.66 0.16
N LYS A 186 14.77 -1.91 0.45
CA LYS A 186 15.52 -3.02 -0.15
C LYS A 186 15.23 -4.29 0.67
N HIS A 187 15.09 -5.44 0.00
CA HIS A 187 14.94 -6.71 0.71
C HIS A 187 16.21 -7.01 1.53
N GLY A 188 16.02 -7.37 2.81
CA GLY A 188 17.10 -7.59 3.77
C GLY A 188 17.66 -6.33 4.43
N ASP A 189 17.22 -5.14 4.01
CA ASP A 189 17.57 -3.84 4.60
C ASP A 189 16.29 -2.99 4.76
N TRP A 190 15.28 -3.63 5.37
CA TRP A 190 14.01 -3.01 5.69
C TRP A 190 14.05 -2.49 7.12
N GLU A 191 13.96 -1.18 7.28
CA GLU A 191 13.71 -0.54 8.58
C GLU A 191 12.51 0.40 8.45
N TYR A 192 11.47 0.20 9.27
CA TYR A 192 10.35 1.14 9.40
C TYR A 192 10.32 1.74 10.80
N LYS A 193 11.27 2.64 11.07
CA LYS A 193 11.39 3.34 12.35
C LYS A 193 10.46 4.54 12.42
N THR A 194 9.72 4.63 13.52
CA THR A 194 8.83 5.75 13.84
C THR A 194 9.23 6.39 15.17
N ASN A 195 8.50 7.38 15.67
CA ASN A 195 8.70 7.84 17.06
C ASN A 195 7.56 7.40 17.99
N TRP A 196 6.70 6.48 17.54
CA TRP A 196 5.64 5.87 18.33
C TRP A 196 6.19 4.98 19.44
N ALA A 197 5.60 5.05 20.64
CA ALA A 197 5.78 4.12 21.76
C ALA A 197 7.19 3.50 21.89
N SER A 198 8.24 4.33 21.86
CA SER A 198 9.71 4.04 21.96
C SER A 198 10.52 4.03 20.66
N GLY A 199 9.89 4.21 19.50
CA GLY A 199 10.54 4.18 18.19
C GLY A 199 10.94 2.78 17.74
N HIS A 200 10.11 1.79 18.07
CA HIS A 200 10.28 0.42 17.60
C HIS A 200 10.26 0.37 16.06
N ASP A 201 11.03 -0.56 15.53
CA ASP A 201 10.98 -0.92 14.11
C ASP A 201 9.68 -1.67 13.86
N LEU A 202 8.84 -1.16 12.94
CA LEU A 202 7.58 -1.78 12.56
C LEU A 202 7.78 -2.86 11.49
N TYR A 203 8.84 -3.65 11.63
CA TYR A 203 9.06 -4.82 10.78
C TYR A 203 7.86 -5.78 10.96
N PRO A 204 7.35 -6.40 9.89
CA PRO A 204 6.14 -7.19 9.99
C PRO A 204 6.43 -8.59 10.55
N ASP A 205 5.44 -9.15 11.24
CA ASP A 205 5.44 -10.53 11.74
C ASP A 205 4.35 -11.36 11.04
N ASN A 206 3.41 -10.68 10.36
CA ASN A 206 2.23 -11.25 9.78
C ASN A 206 1.95 -10.67 8.38
N TYR A 207 1.28 -11.46 7.53
CA TYR A 207 0.90 -11.02 6.19
C TYR A 207 -0.44 -11.56 5.68
N ILE A 208 -1.01 -10.82 4.74
CA ILE A 208 -2.10 -11.27 3.85
C ILE A 208 -1.66 -10.97 2.42
N ASN A 209 -1.70 -11.96 1.54
CA ASN A 209 -1.44 -11.76 0.11
C ASN A 209 -2.44 -12.54 -0.75
N LEU A 210 -2.26 -12.53 -2.07
CA LEU A 210 -3.13 -13.25 -3.00
C LEU A 210 -3.19 -14.76 -2.71
N ASP A 211 -2.09 -15.40 -2.29
CA ASP A 211 -2.09 -16.81 -1.88
C ASP A 211 -3.01 -17.05 -0.66
N SER A 212 -2.91 -16.20 0.37
CA SER A 212 -3.79 -16.23 1.55
C SER A 212 -5.26 -16.11 1.16
N LEU A 213 -5.57 -15.18 0.26
CA LEU A 213 -6.94 -14.96 -0.25
C LEU A 213 -7.48 -16.20 -0.99
N LYS A 214 -6.65 -16.83 -1.82
CA LYS A 214 -7.03 -18.05 -2.55
C LYS A 214 -7.32 -19.22 -1.62
N LYS A 215 -6.53 -19.36 -0.56
CA LYS A 215 -6.69 -20.44 0.43
C LYS A 215 -7.89 -20.23 1.35
N ASN A 216 -8.21 -18.97 1.68
CA ASN A 216 -9.23 -18.67 2.68
C ASN A 216 -10.17 -17.51 2.30
N LYS A 217 -10.87 -17.65 1.17
CA LYS A 217 -11.79 -16.62 0.65
C LYS A 217 -12.89 -16.18 1.64
N ASN A 218 -13.29 -17.05 2.57
CA ASN A 218 -14.34 -16.76 3.54
C ASN A 218 -13.83 -15.99 4.76
N ASN A 219 -12.52 -15.96 4.97
CA ASN A 219 -11.85 -15.21 6.03
C ASN A 219 -10.64 -14.48 5.43
N TRP A 220 -10.92 -13.59 4.49
CA TRP A 220 -9.94 -12.91 3.64
C TRP A 220 -9.05 -11.93 4.43
N CYS A 221 -9.46 -11.54 5.64
CA CYS A 221 -8.71 -10.71 6.59
C CYS A 221 -7.85 -11.53 7.57
N SER A 222 -7.71 -12.86 7.36
CA SER A 222 -6.89 -13.72 8.20
C SER A 222 -5.40 -13.59 7.85
N TYR A 223 -4.63 -13.19 8.85
CA TYR A 223 -3.17 -13.10 8.76
C TYR A 223 -2.49 -14.46 8.80
N ASN A 224 -1.32 -14.53 8.17
CA ASN A 224 -0.39 -15.67 8.21
C ASN A 224 0.88 -15.21 8.93
N SER A 225 1.40 -16.02 9.84
CA SER A 225 2.55 -15.69 10.69
C SER A 225 3.89 -16.20 10.15
N ASP A 226 3.92 -16.84 8.97
CA ASP A 226 5.16 -17.32 8.33
C ASP A 226 5.79 -16.20 7.50
N ILE A 227 6.23 -15.13 8.17
CA ILE A 227 6.73 -13.94 7.50
C ILE A 227 8.03 -14.20 6.74
N ASP A 228 8.92 -15.05 7.27
CA ASP A 228 10.15 -15.46 6.58
C ASP A 228 9.84 -16.20 5.28
N GLY A 229 8.89 -17.16 5.32
CA GLY A 229 8.41 -17.86 4.14
C GLY A 229 7.74 -16.93 3.12
N PHE A 230 7.11 -15.84 3.55
CA PHE A 230 6.61 -14.79 2.65
C PHE A 230 7.77 -14.08 1.94
N PHE A 231 8.75 -13.59 2.69
CA PHE A 231 9.89 -12.85 2.13
C PHE A 231 10.73 -13.68 1.15
N ASP A 232 10.86 -14.99 1.38
CA ASP A 232 11.54 -15.90 0.47
C ASP A 232 10.79 -16.09 -0.84
N ARG A 233 9.46 -16.29 -0.75
CA ARG A 233 8.65 -16.79 -1.87
C ARG A 233 8.07 -15.70 -2.75
N VAL A 234 7.87 -14.50 -2.21
CA VAL A 234 7.18 -13.41 -2.93
C VAL A 234 7.91 -13.01 -4.22
N PHE A 235 9.21 -13.25 -4.32
CA PHE A 235 10.02 -12.95 -5.50
C PHE A 235 10.16 -14.11 -6.51
N GLU A 236 9.61 -15.29 -6.21
CA GLU A 236 9.78 -16.49 -7.06
C GLU A 236 9.05 -16.38 -8.40
N ASN A 237 7.96 -15.62 -8.45
CA ASN A 237 7.11 -15.51 -9.62
C ASN A 237 6.92 -14.03 -10.02
N PRO A 238 7.91 -13.42 -10.70
CA PRO A 238 7.77 -12.07 -11.20
C PRO A 238 6.63 -11.96 -12.21
N VAL A 239 5.87 -10.87 -12.11
CA VAL A 239 4.73 -10.57 -12.99
C VAL A 239 4.81 -9.14 -13.49
N SER A 240 4.44 -8.92 -14.74
CA SER A 240 4.34 -7.57 -15.30
C SER A 240 3.05 -6.91 -14.83
N VAL A 241 3.16 -5.66 -14.37
CA VAL A 241 2.01 -4.83 -13.99
C VAL A 241 1.93 -3.64 -14.95
N SER A 242 0.83 -3.53 -15.68
CA SER A 242 0.66 -2.45 -16.66
C SER A 242 0.41 -1.11 -15.99
N ILE A 243 1.16 -0.09 -16.40
CA ILE A 243 0.86 1.32 -16.08
C ILE A 243 -0.22 1.81 -17.06
N ASN A 244 -1.47 1.81 -16.61
CA ASN A 244 -2.54 2.48 -17.33
C ASN A 244 -2.46 3.99 -17.03
N LYS A 245 -1.91 4.76 -17.96
CA LYS A 245 -1.93 6.23 -17.88
C LYS A 245 -3.38 6.69 -18.01
N SER A 246 -4.03 6.99 -16.89
CA SER A 246 -5.34 7.64 -16.81
C SER A 246 -5.25 9.11 -17.19
#